data_AF-A0A2B7ZV73-F1
#
_entry.id   AF-A0A2B7ZV73-F1
#
_cell.length_a   1.000
_cell.length_b   1.000
_cell.length_c   1.000
_cell.angle_alpha   90.00
_cell.angle_beta   90.00
_cell.angle_gamma   90.00
#
_symmetry.space_group_name_H-M   'P 1'
#
loop_
_entity.id
_entity.type
_entity.pdbx_description
1 polymer ?
#
loop_
_entity_poly.entity_id
_entity_poly.type
_entity_poly.pdbx_seq_one_letter_code
_entity_poly.pdbx_strand_id
1 'polypeptide(L)'
;FWHGHGQSAKTWETTPDGREGFQNIFLRRRYPVYLIDQPRRGRAARSTQPVTIAAAPDEQLWFGIFRLGVYPDFYPNIQFSKDTEALNQFYRQMLPNTGTYNAQVNIDAVSSLFNKIGQG
;
A
#
# COMPACT_ATOMS: atom_id res chain seq x y z
N PHE A 1 0.23 -3.51 10.64
CA PHE A 1 0.19 -2.44 9.63
C PHE A 1 -0.71 -2.84 8.47
N TRP A 2 -1.81 -2.10 8.27
CA TRP A 2 -2.84 -2.39 7.26
C TRP A 2 -2.82 -1.26 6.23
N HIS A 3 -2.50 -1.58 4.97
CA HIS A 3 -2.41 -0.61 3.87
C HIS A 3 -3.79 -0.11 3.38
N GLY A 4 -3.79 0.94 2.56
CA GLY A 4 -4.99 1.52 1.96
C GLY A 4 -5.39 0.93 0.60
N HIS A 5 -6.19 1.68 -0.16
CA HIS A 5 -6.62 1.31 -1.51
C HIS A 5 -5.44 1.34 -2.50
N GLY A 6 -5.42 0.42 -3.46
CA GLY A 6 -4.42 0.39 -4.55
C GLY A 6 -2.98 0.07 -4.12
N GLN A 7 -2.78 -0.40 -2.88
CA GLN A 7 -1.45 -0.61 -2.27
C GLN A 7 -1.34 -2.02 -1.67
N SER A 8 -0.17 -2.39 -1.15
CA SER A 8 0.09 -3.63 -0.40
C SER A 8 0.90 -3.34 0.87
N ALA A 9 1.38 -4.38 1.55
CA ALA A 9 2.37 -4.30 2.62
C ALA A 9 3.55 -3.37 2.28
N LYS A 10 3.90 -3.23 1.00
CA LYS A 10 4.94 -2.33 0.49
C LYS A 10 4.81 -0.89 0.96
N THR A 11 3.59 -0.42 1.29
CA THR A 11 3.38 0.90 1.92
C THR A 11 4.25 1.13 3.16
N TRP A 12 4.57 0.08 3.91
CA TRP A 12 5.26 0.16 5.20
C TRP A 12 6.69 -0.37 5.15
N GLU A 13 7.12 -0.95 4.02
CA GLU A 13 8.48 -1.47 3.80
C GLU A 13 9.41 -0.31 3.35
N THR A 14 10.51 -0.58 2.64
CA THR A 14 11.41 0.47 2.11
C THR A 14 10.64 1.55 1.33
N THR A 15 10.94 2.83 1.57
CA THR A 15 10.31 3.96 0.89
C THR A 15 10.65 3.98 -0.61
N PRO A 16 9.89 4.70 -1.45
CA PRO A 16 10.17 4.78 -2.89
C PRO A 16 11.57 5.34 -3.23
N ASP A 17 12.11 6.20 -2.37
CA ASP A 17 13.47 6.76 -2.44
C ASP A 17 14.52 5.93 -1.69
N GLY A 18 14.22 4.68 -1.33
CA GLY A 18 15.20 3.72 -0.82
C GLY A 18 15.53 3.81 0.67
N ARG A 19 14.90 4.72 1.44
CA ARG A 19 15.06 4.79 2.89
C ARG A 19 14.27 3.69 3.58
N GLU A 20 14.54 3.49 4.86
CA GLU A 20 13.77 2.59 5.69
C GLU A 20 12.35 3.11 5.94
N GLY A 21 11.37 2.22 5.82
CA GLY A 21 10.01 2.47 6.28
C GLY A 21 9.72 1.89 7.65
N PHE A 22 8.43 1.88 7.98
CA PHE A 22 7.95 1.51 9.31
C PHE A 22 8.26 0.07 9.70
N GLN A 23 8.36 -0.84 8.73
CA GLN A 23 8.81 -2.20 8.98
C GLN A 23 10.12 -2.23 9.77
N ASN A 24 11.17 -1.59 9.24
CA ASN A 24 12.49 -1.61 9.88
C ASN A 24 12.54 -0.68 11.09
N ILE A 25 11.90 0.49 11.02
CA ILE A 25 11.90 1.46 12.12
C ILE A 25 11.27 0.86 13.39
N PHE A 26 10.12 0.20 13.29
CA PHE A 26 9.45 -0.40 14.44
C PHE A 26 10.13 -1.70 14.91
N LEU A 27 10.67 -2.52 13.99
CA LEU A 27 11.49 -3.67 14.36
C LEU A 27 12.72 -3.23 15.18
N ARG A 28 13.43 -2.18 14.76
CA ARG A 28 14.57 -1.63 15.51
C ARG A 28 14.18 -1.14 16.90
N ARG A 29 12.96 -0.63 17.04
CA ARG A 29 12.39 -0.18 18.32
C ARG A 29 11.80 -1.32 19.17
N ARG A 30 12.05 -2.58 18.79
CA ARG A 30 11.63 -3.80 19.52
C ARG A 30 10.11 -3.99 19.61
N TYR A 31 9.37 -3.50 18.61
CA TYR A 31 7.96 -3.87 18.45
C TYR A 31 7.85 -5.11 17.55
N PRO A 32 6.97 -6.07 17.86
CA PRO A 32 6.49 -7.03 16.88
C PRO A 32 5.90 -6.28 15.68
N VAL A 33 6.22 -6.72 14.46
CA VAL A 33 5.74 -6.07 13.23
C VAL A 33 5.01 -7.09 12.37
N TYR A 34 3.71 -6.85 12.18
CA TYR A 34 2.85 -7.61 11.28
C TYR A 34 2.48 -6.74 10.09
N LEU A 35 3.03 -7.06 8.92
CA LEU A 35 2.62 -6.46 7.64
C LEU A 35 1.62 -7.39 6.96
N ILE A 36 0.49 -6.84 6.53
CA ILE A 36 -0.57 -7.62 5.88
C ILE A 36 -0.82 -7.10 4.48
N ASP A 37 -1.15 -8.04 3.59
CA ASP A 37 -1.92 -7.77 2.38
C ASP A 37 -3.36 -8.16 2.67
N GLN A 38 -4.29 -7.21 2.58
CA GLN A 38 -5.71 -7.51 2.82
C GLN A 38 -6.25 -8.46 1.71
N PRO A 39 -7.35 -9.21 1.97
CA PRO A 39 -7.95 -10.07 0.96
C PRO A 39 -8.13 -9.39 -0.40
N ARG A 40 -7.84 -10.13 -1.48
CA ARG A 40 -7.91 -9.67 -2.88
C ARG A 40 -6.86 -8.60 -3.24
N ARG A 41 -5.71 -8.62 -2.55
CA ARG A 41 -4.57 -7.72 -2.80
C ARG A 41 -3.25 -8.46 -2.68
N GLY A 42 -2.27 -8.12 -3.53
CA GLY A 42 -0.88 -8.55 -3.39
C GLY A 42 -0.72 -10.06 -3.18
N ARG A 43 -0.06 -10.46 -2.08
CA ARG A 43 0.15 -11.87 -1.70
C ARG A 43 -1.16 -12.61 -1.37
N ALA A 44 -2.23 -11.89 -1.04
CA ALA A 44 -3.57 -12.40 -0.78
C ALA A 44 -4.50 -12.26 -2.01
N ALA A 45 -3.94 -12.28 -3.22
CA ALA A 45 -4.67 -12.06 -4.47
C ALA A 45 -5.59 -13.21 -4.92
N ARG A 46 -5.56 -14.39 -4.27
CA ARG A 46 -6.42 -15.52 -4.63
C ARG A 46 -7.88 -15.26 -4.24
N SER A 47 -8.59 -14.56 -5.13
CA SER A 47 -10.00 -14.20 -4.94
C SER A 47 -10.93 -15.41 -5.10
N THR A 48 -12.05 -15.36 -4.38
CA THR A 48 -13.19 -16.29 -4.52
C THR A 48 -14.25 -15.78 -5.49
N GLN A 49 -14.00 -14.64 -6.16
CA GLN A 49 -14.91 -13.98 -7.08
C GLN A 49 -14.17 -13.69 -8.39
N PRO A 50 -14.81 -13.89 -9.56
CA PRO A 50 -14.24 -13.49 -10.82
C PRO A 50 -14.12 -11.96 -10.90
N VAL A 51 -13.10 -11.48 -11.61
CA VAL A 51 -12.93 -10.06 -11.92
C VAL A 51 -12.19 -9.89 -13.24
N THR A 52 -12.50 -8.82 -13.95
CA THR A 52 -11.68 -8.33 -15.07
C THR A 52 -10.80 -7.20 -14.57
N ILE A 53 -9.48 -7.33 -14.75
CA ILE A 53 -8.52 -6.27 -14.42
C ILE A 53 -8.18 -5.53 -15.71
N ALA A 54 -8.66 -4.29 -15.84
CA ALA A 54 -8.32 -3.44 -16.96
C ALA A 54 -7.01 -2.68 -16.70
N ALA A 55 -6.23 -2.45 -17.75
CA ALA A 55 -5.14 -1.49 -17.69
C ALA A 55 -5.71 -0.07 -17.62
N ALA A 56 -5.14 0.76 -16.75
CA ALA A 56 -5.48 2.17 -16.61
C ALA A 56 -4.19 2.98 -16.49
N PRO A 57 -3.87 3.86 -17.46
CA PRO A 57 -2.73 4.79 -17.35
C PRO A 57 -3.14 6.01 -16.53
N ASP A 58 -3.47 5.81 -15.26
CA ASP A 58 -4.07 6.80 -14.35
C ASP A 58 -3.07 7.35 -13.31
N GLU A 59 -1.76 7.19 -13.52
CA GLU A 59 -0.73 7.62 -12.56
C GLU A 59 -0.82 9.12 -12.21
N GLN A 60 -1.27 9.94 -13.16
CA GLN A 60 -1.48 11.38 -12.98
C GLN A 60 -2.65 11.69 -12.02
N LEU A 61 -3.72 10.87 -12.06
CA LEU A 61 -4.82 10.97 -11.10
C LEU A 61 -4.31 10.64 -9.69
N TRP A 62 -3.52 9.58 -9.56
CA TRP A 62 -2.95 9.18 -8.28
C TRP A 62 -1.97 10.20 -7.71
N PHE A 63 -1.22 10.90 -8.56
CA PHE A 63 -0.37 12.02 -8.15
C PHE A 63 -1.17 13.09 -7.38
N GLY A 64 -2.35 13.44 -7.90
CA GLY A 64 -3.28 14.36 -7.27
C GLY A 64 -3.92 13.79 -6.00
N ILE A 65 -4.42 12.55 -6.03
CA ILE A 65 -5.05 11.88 -4.86
C ILE A 65 -4.09 11.83 -3.67
N PHE A 66 -2.82 11.51 -3.92
CA PHE A 66 -1.78 11.46 -2.87
C PHE A 66 -1.22 12.84 -2.50
N ARG A 67 -1.75 13.91 -3.10
CA ARG A 67 -1.36 15.31 -2.85
C ARG A 67 0.13 15.55 -3.08
N LEU A 68 0.69 14.93 -4.12
CA LEU A 68 2.09 15.12 -4.49
C LEU A 68 2.32 16.51 -5.10
N GLY A 69 1.31 17.06 -5.74
CA GLY A 69 1.34 18.36 -6.39
C GLY A 69 0.24 18.48 -7.43
N VAL A 70 0.46 19.34 -8.42
CA VAL A 70 -0.35 19.44 -9.63
C VAL A 70 0.53 18.89 -10.75
N TYR A 71 0.27 17.65 -11.18
CA TYR A 71 1.13 16.95 -12.14
C TYR A 71 1.45 17.84 -13.36
N PRO A 72 2.73 17.92 -13.79
CA PRO A 72 3.89 17.17 -13.30
C PRO A 72 4.62 17.80 -12.11
N ASP A 73 4.17 18.95 -11.61
CA ASP A 73 4.88 19.74 -10.62
C ASP A 73 4.55 19.32 -9.18
N PHE A 74 5.59 19.06 -8.39
CA PHE A 74 5.46 18.82 -6.96
C PHE A 74 5.15 20.11 -6.19
N TYR A 75 4.42 20.01 -5.09
CA TYR A 75 4.28 21.15 -4.17
C TYR A 75 5.65 21.58 -3.60
N PRO A 76 5.90 22.89 -3.38
CA PRO A 76 7.21 23.39 -2.99
C PRO A 76 7.83 22.68 -1.76
N ASN A 77 7.03 22.49 -0.71
CA ASN A 77 7.45 21.99 0.60
C ASN A 77 7.12 20.50 0.84
N ILE A 78 6.84 19.74 -0.23
CA ILE A 78 6.50 18.33 -0.08
C ILE A 78 7.66 17.53 0.53
N GLN A 79 7.33 16.54 1.37
CA GLN A 79 8.30 15.63 1.99
C GLN A 79 8.58 14.37 1.14
N PHE A 80 7.95 14.27 -0.02
CA PHE A 80 8.19 13.22 -0.99
C PHE A 80 9.43 13.58 -1.82
N SER A 81 10.27 12.59 -2.13
CA SER A 81 11.47 12.81 -2.92
C SER A 81 11.13 13.28 -4.33
N LYS A 82 11.79 14.34 -4.80
CA LYS A 82 11.63 14.87 -6.16
C LYS A 82 12.49 14.11 -7.20
N ASP A 83 13.21 13.07 -6.78
CA ASP A 83 13.92 12.17 -7.68
C ASP A 83 12.92 11.43 -8.59
N THR A 84 13.17 11.42 -9.90
CA THR A 84 12.32 10.75 -10.88
C THR A 84 12.23 9.25 -10.61
N GLU A 85 13.28 8.63 -10.08
CA GLU A 85 13.25 7.21 -9.74
C GLU A 85 12.36 6.93 -8.53
N ALA A 86 12.27 7.84 -7.56
CA ALA A 86 11.35 7.68 -6.43
C ALA A 86 9.89 7.68 -6.91
N LEU A 87 9.54 8.53 -7.88
CA LEU A 87 8.20 8.53 -8.47
C LEU A 87 7.93 7.25 -9.28
N ASN A 88 8.92 6.76 -10.04
CA ASN A 88 8.84 5.48 -10.75
C ASN A 88 8.58 4.30 -9.78
N GLN A 89 9.31 4.22 -8.67
CA GLN A 89 9.09 3.20 -7.64
C GLN A 89 7.73 3.35 -6.94
N PHE A 90 7.28 4.58 -6.72
CA PHE A 90 5.99 4.85 -6.10
C PHE A 90 4.80 4.36 -6.94
N TYR A 91 4.86 4.48 -8.26
CA TYR A 91 3.85 3.89 -9.13
C TYR A 91 3.95 2.36 -9.18
N ARG A 92 5.16 1.80 -9.15
CA ARG A 92 5.37 0.33 -9.19
C ARG A 92 4.91 -0.41 -7.93
N GLN A 93 4.77 0.26 -6.79
CA GLN A 93 4.17 -0.36 -5.59
C GLN A 93 2.64 -0.39 -5.62
N MET A 94 2.00 0.24 -6.60
CA MET A 94 0.55 0.20 -6.76
C MET A 94 0.11 -1.16 -7.31
N LEU A 95 -1.03 -1.66 -6.80
CA LEU A 95 -1.56 -2.96 -7.17
C LEU A 95 -3.09 -2.92 -7.29
N PRO A 96 -3.68 -3.63 -8.26
CA PRO A 96 -5.14 -3.68 -8.41
C PRO A 96 -5.79 -4.52 -7.30
N ASN A 97 -7.10 -4.38 -7.17
CA ASN A 97 -7.92 -5.39 -6.51
C ASN A 97 -8.14 -6.58 -7.43
N THR A 98 -7.97 -7.80 -6.92
CA THR A 98 -8.29 -9.02 -7.65
C THR A 98 -9.71 -9.53 -7.40
N GLY A 99 -10.60 -8.64 -6.93
CA GLY A 99 -12.04 -8.86 -6.79
C GLY A 99 -12.72 -7.62 -6.19
N THR A 100 -14.04 -7.57 -6.16
CA THR A 100 -14.80 -6.42 -5.64
C THR A 100 -14.39 -6.10 -4.20
N TYR A 101 -14.28 -4.81 -3.86
CA TYR A 101 -14.04 -4.42 -2.47
C TYR A 101 -15.18 -4.89 -1.58
N ASN A 102 -14.85 -5.49 -0.44
CA ASN A 102 -15.81 -5.87 0.58
C ASN A 102 -15.19 -5.61 1.95
N ALA A 103 -15.76 -4.66 2.69
CA ALA A 103 -15.25 -4.26 4.00
C ALA A 103 -15.32 -5.41 5.01
N GLN A 104 -16.42 -6.17 5.02
CA GLN A 104 -16.62 -7.28 5.95
C GLN A 104 -15.55 -8.35 5.77
N VAL A 105 -15.25 -8.75 4.54
CA VAL A 105 -14.19 -9.74 4.25
C VAL A 105 -12.83 -9.29 4.77
N ASN A 106 -12.51 -8.00 4.66
CA ASN A 106 -11.26 -7.47 5.20
C ASN A 106 -11.28 -7.41 6.74
N ILE A 107 -12.39 -6.95 7.33
CA ILE A 107 -12.57 -6.90 8.79
C ILE A 107 -12.42 -8.30 9.38
N ASP A 108 -13.06 -9.32 8.80
CA ASP A 108 -12.99 -10.70 9.28
C ASP A 108 -11.56 -11.24 9.22
N ALA A 109 -10.84 -11.01 8.12
CA ALA A 109 -9.45 -11.45 7.97
C ALA A 109 -8.52 -10.78 8.99
N VAL A 110 -8.66 -9.47 9.20
CA VAL A 110 -7.83 -8.73 10.17
C VAL A 110 -8.21 -9.10 11.60
N SER A 111 -9.50 -9.25 11.91
CA SER A 111 -9.97 -9.70 13.22
C SER A 111 -9.45 -11.10 13.55
N SER A 112 -9.43 -12.01 12.56
CA SER A 112 -8.85 -13.35 12.71
C SER A 112 -7.33 -13.30 13.00
N LEU A 113 -6.60 -12.37 12.38
CA LEU A 113 -5.20 -12.14 12.72
C LEU A 113 -5.05 -11.70 14.19
N PHE A 114 -5.82 -10.70 14.65
CA PHE A 114 -5.77 -10.25 16.05
C PHE A 114 -6.17 -11.37 17.03
N ASN A 115 -7.16 -12.20 16.70
CA ASN A 115 -7.50 -13.39 17.50
C ASN A 115 -6.32 -14.37 17.62
N LYS A 116 -5.46 -14.45 16.59
CA LYS A 116 -4.27 -15.32 16.59
C LYS A 116 -3.08 -14.72 17.34
N ILE A 117 -2.85 -13.42 17.22
CA ILE A 117 -1.63 -12.75 17.74
C ILE A 117 -1.87 -12.01 19.07
N GLY A 118 -3.12 -11.85 19.51
CA GLY A 118 -3.49 -11.08 20.69
C GLY A 118 -3.69 -9.60 20.37
N GLN A 119 -3.23 -8.71 21.27
CA GLN A 119 -3.52 -7.28 21.20
C GLN A 119 -2.76 -6.51 20.09
N GLY A 120 -1.89 -7.20 19.34
CA GLY A 120 -1.08 -6.61 18.28
C GLY A 120 0.24 -6.03 18.77
#